data_AF-A0A2D0I8F5-F1
#
_entry.id   AF-A0A2D0I8F5-F1
#
_cell.length_a   1.000
_cell.length_b   1.000
_cell.length_c   1.000
_cell.angle_alpha   90.00
_cell.angle_beta   90.00
_cell.angle_gamma   90.00
#
_symmetry.space_group_name_H-M   'P 1'
#
loop_
_entity.id
_entity.type
_entity.pdbx_description
1 polymer ?
#
loop_
_entity_poly.entity_id
_entity_poly.type
_entity_poly.pdbx_seq_one_letter_code
_entity_poly.pdbx_strand_id
1 'polypeptide(L)'
;MQEEKMKEKSLEVTNYEANLKLHYEAKRKELDILLTSSMPTQLSTIKTLLWMNIVMIGLMMQIFRSIPLTTIAKGFFLLSIVSICITLAAMLIKRVKSYGVIDDIEYASKLHDNEWTVSKGLADMLSAAHNSIMDNRDVIVQRAKLMHIATWITLFSILFLCLSVWFRPIQNEDIQMADEKTQKPIPSPITPEVGKLHENSVKRPQEAPKPKPSEQKK
;
A
#
# COMPACT_ATOMS: atom_id res chain seq x y z
N MET A 1 36.73 -14.81 -63.26
CA MET A 1 37.20 -15.74 -62.21
C MET A 1 37.67 -15.06 -60.91
N GLN A 2 38.72 -14.21 -60.86
CA GLN A 2 39.09 -13.52 -59.60
C GLN A 2 38.10 -12.43 -59.18
N GLU A 3 37.57 -11.67 -60.14
CA GLU A 3 36.59 -10.60 -59.89
C GLU A 3 35.24 -11.14 -59.40
N GLU A 4 34.81 -12.30 -59.91
CA GLU A 4 33.59 -12.99 -59.46
C GLU A 4 33.71 -13.48 -58.02
N LYS A 5 34.87 -14.04 -57.64
CA LYS A 5 35.12 -14.45 -56.25
C LYS A 5 35.11 -13.27 -55.27
N MET A 6 35.60 -12.09 -55.69
CA MET A 6 35.52 -10.88 -54.86
C MET A 6 34.08 -10.36 -54.74
N LYS A 7 33.30 -10.40 -55.81
CA LYS A 7 31.86 -10.04 -55.78
C LYS A 7 31.05 -11.00 -54.92
N GLU A 8 31.32 -12.30 -54.99
CA GLU A 8 30.63 -13.30 -54.17
C GLU A 8 30.93 -13.10 -52.68
N LYS A 9 32.21 -12.88 -52.33
CA LYS A 9 32.64 -12.62 -50.95
C LYS A 9 32.05 -11.32 -50.39
N SER A 10 31.99 -10.25 -51.18
CA SER A 10 31.38 -8.99 -50.72
C SER A 10 29.87 -9.11 -50.52
N LEU A 11 29.20 -9.93 -51.34
CA LEU A 11 27.76 -10.20 -51.23
C LEU A 11 27.45 -11.07 -49.99
N GLU A 12 28.32 -12.03 -49.67
CA GLU A 12 28.24 -12.83 -48.44
C GLU A 12 28.38 -11.95 -47.18
N VAL A 13 29.40 -11.07 -47.14
CA VAL A 13 29.60 -10.12 -46.04
C VAL A 13 28.39 -9.20 -45.88
N THR A 14 27.88 -8.66 -46.99
CA THR A 14 26.71 -7.76 -46.96
C THR A 14 25.45 -8.47 -46.43
N ASN A 15 25.22 -9.72 -46.83
CA ASN A 15 24.10 -10.53 -46.33
C ASN A 15 24.26 -10.84 -44.84
N TYR A 16 25.47 -11.16 -44.39
CA TYR A 16 25.77 -11.38 -42.98
C TYR A 16 25.51 -10.13 -42.14
N GLU A 17 25.94 -8.96 -42.61
CA GLU A 17 25.70 -7.67 -41.95
C GLU A 17 24.22 -7.31 -41.89
N ALA A 18 23.47 -7.54 -42.97
CA ALA A 18 22.04 -7.33 -42.98
C ALA A 18 21.32 -8.21 -41.95
N ASN A 19 21.74 -9.47 -41.80
CA ASN A 19 21.18 -10.37 -40.79
C ASN A 19 21.56 -9.94 -39.37
N LEU A 20 22.83 -9.57 -39.13
CA LEU A 20 23.26 -9.06 -37.82
C LEU A 20 22.50 -7.79 -37.43
N LYS A 21 22.31 -6.88 -38.38
CA LYS A 21 21.56 -5.65 -38.17
C LYS A 21 20.11 -5.95 -37.80
N LEU A 22 19.46 -6.89 -38.48
CA LEU A 22 18.09 -7.32 -38.14
C LEU A 22 18.01 -7.84 -36.70
N HIS A 23 18.94 -8.70 -36.30
CA HIS A 23 19.01 -9.23 -34.93
C HIS A 23 19.29 -8.15 -33.89
N TYR A 24 20.18 -7.22 -34.20
CA TYR A 24 20.48 -6.08 -33.34
C TYR A 24 19.26 -5.18 -33.15
N GLU A 25 18.56 -4.80 -34.21
CA GLU A 25 17.34 -3.98 -34.13
C GLU A 25 16.23 -4.67 -33.33
N ALA A 26 16.04 -5.98 -33.53
CA ALA A 26 15.09 -6.77 -32.76
C ALA A 26 15.43 -6.77 -31.26
N LYS A 27 16.70 -6.98 -30.90
CA LYS A 27 17.16 -6.93 -29.50
C LYS A 27 17.08 -5.53 -28.91
N ARG A 28 17.41 -4.50 -29.68
CA ARG A 28 17.30 -3.11 -29.25
C ARG A 28 15.86 -2.74 -28.93
N LYS A 29 14.90 -3.20 -29.75
CA LYS A 29 13.47 -3.02 -29.49
C LYS A 29 13.00 -3.74 -28.23
N GLU A 30 13.49 -4.96 -27.99
CA GLU A 30 13.22 -5.70 -26.74
C GLU A 30 13.73 -4.92 -25.51
N LEU A 31 14.97 -4.44 -25.57
CA LEU A 31 15.57 -3.61 -24.52
C LEU A 31 14.76 -2.33 -24.28
N ASP A 32 14.32 -1.66 -25.34
CA ASP A 32 13.50 -0.47 -25.23
C ASP A 32 12.16 -0.76 -24.53
N ILE A 33 11.48 -1.85 -24.89
CA ILE A 33 10.23 -2.30 -24.23
C ILE A 33 10.45 -2.59 -22.74
N LEU A 34 11.59 -3.22 -22.39
CA LEU A 34 11.93 -3.48 -20.98
C LEU A 34 12.09 -2.17 -20.19
N LEU A 35 12.77 -1.19 -20.77
CA LEU A 35 13.09 0.08 -20.13
C LEU A 35 11.91 1.07 -20.07
N THR A 36 11.07 1.10 -21.11
CA THR A 36 9.97 2.07 -21.27
C THR A 36 8.63 1.55 -20.75
N SER A 37 8.37 0.24 -20.85
CA SER A 37 7.09 -0.35 -20.44
C SER A 37 7.21 -1.20 -19.18
N SER A 38 8.13 -2.17 -19.16
CA SER A 38 8.15 -3.19 -18.11
C SER A 38 8.57 -2.63 -16.76
N MET A 39 9.70 -1.92 -16.69
CA MET A 39 10.17 -1.34 -15.43
C MET A 39 9.24 -0.26 -14.86
N PRO A 40 8.74 0.71 -15.66
CA PRO A 40 7.84 1.73 -15.13
C PRO A 40 6.51 1.13 -14.65
N THR A 41 5.98 0.13 -15.37
CA THR A 41 4.76 -0.59 -14.95
C THR A 41 4.97 -1.28 -13.61
N GLN A 42 6.07 -2.00 -13.40
CA GLN A 42 6.38 -2.61 -12.10
C GLN A 42 6.44 -1.56 -10.99
N LEU A 43 7.10 -0.43 -11.22
CA LEU A 43 7.18 0.65 -10.23
C LEU A 43 5.81 1.24 -9.92
N SER A 44 4.94 1.39 -10.92
CA SER A 44 3.55 1.82 -10.75
C SER A 44 2.79 0.84 -9.86
N THR A 45 2.88 -0.46 -10.13
CA THR A 45 2.23 -1.50 -9.30
C THR A 45 2.76 -1.54 -7.87
N ILE A 46 4.06 -1.33 -7.66
CA ILE A 46 4.62 -1.24 -6.30
C ILE A 46 4.04 -0.02 -5.57
N LYS A 47 3.89 1.13 -6.27
CA LYS A 47 3.23 2.32 -5.69
C LYS A 47 1.77 2.04 -5.34
N THR A 48 1.02 1.36 -6.20
CA THR A 48 -0.39 1.05 -5.90
C THR A 48 -0.53 0.11 -4.71
N LEU A 49 0.34 -0.90 -4.58
CA LEU A 49 0.40 -1.75 -3.38
C LEU A 49 0.70 -0.92 -2.12
N LEU A 50 1.63 0.02 -2.19
CA LEU A 50 1.94 0.90 -1.06
C LEU A 50 0.72 1.75 -0.66
N TRP A 51 0.05 2.37 -1.64
CA TRP A 51 -1.18 3.14 -1.41
C TRP A 51 -2.29 2.29 -0.81
N MET A 52 -2.48 1.06 -1.29
CA MET A 52 -3.45 0.13 -0.73
C MET A 52 -3.16 -0.14 0.76
N ASN A 53 -1.91 -0.39 1.14
CA ASN A 53 -1.55 -0.60 2.54
C ASN A 53 -1.84 0.67 3.40
N ILE A 54 -1.58 1.86 2.88
CA ILE A 54 -1.89 3.13 3.58
C ILE A 54 -3.41 3.31 3.76
N VAL A 55 -4.19 3.09 2.71
CA VAL A 55 -5.67 3.19 2.76
C VAL A 55 -6.24 2.19 3.77
N MET A 56 -5.72 0.96 3.77
CA MET A 56 -6.15 -0.09 4.71
C MET A 56 -5.86 0.28 6.16
N ILE A 57 -4.70 0.87 6.45
CA ILE A 57 -4.38 1.39 7.78
C ILE A 57 -5.36 2.51 8.19
N GLY A 58 -5.65 3.45 7.28
CA GLY A 58 -6.60 4.53 7.54
C GLY A 58 -8.01 4.01 7.85
N LEU A 59 -8.48 3.04 7.08
CA LEU A 59 -9.78 2.40 7.29
C LEU A 59 -9.83 1.66 8.63
N MET A 60 -8.74 0.99 9.00
CA MET A 60 -8.66 0.29 10.28
C MET A 60 -8.65 1.25 11.48
N MET A 61 -7.98 2.41 11.37
CA MET A 61 -8.03 3.47 12.39
C MET A 61 -9.44 4.03 12.59
N GLN A 62 -10.22 4.18 11.51
CA GLN A 62 -11.62 4.62 11.60
C GLN A 62 -12.49 3.59 12.34
N ILE A 63 -12.28 2.31 12.11
CA ILE A 63 -13.03 1.21 12.76
C ILE A 63 -12.70 1.13 14.26
N PHE A 64 -11.44 1.28 14.65
CA PHE A 64 -11.03 1.18 16.06
C PHE A 64 -11.33 2.42 16.90
N ARG A 65 -11.73 3.54 16.31
CA ARG A 65 -12.27 4.66 17.09
C ARG A 65 -13.48 4.24 17.94
N SER A 66 -14.15 3.15 17.56
CA SER A 66 -15.35 2.64 18.23
C SER A 66 -15.14 1.34 19.02
N ILE A 67 -13.94 0.75 19.05
CA ILE A 67 -13.70 -0.60 19.61
C ILE A 67 -12.32 -0.65 20.31
N PRO A 68 -12.19 -1.25 21.51
CA PRO A 68 -10.88 -1.46 22.13
C PRO A 68 -9.95 -2.30 21.23
N LEU A 69 -8.65 -1.97 21.22
CA LEU A 69 -7.63 -2.64 20.42
C LEU A 69 -7.50 -4.13 20.82
N THR A 70 -8.22 -5.00 20.11
CA THR A 70 -8.13 -6.44 20.26
C THR A 70 -6.80 -6.98 19.72
N THR A 71 -6.42 -8.20 20.11
CA THR A 71 -5.23 -8.90 19.58
C THR A 71 -5.20 -8.95 18.05
N ILE A 72 -6.39 -8.97 17.42
CA ILE A 72 -6.58 -8.96 15.96
C ILE A 72 -6.07 -7.65 15.34
N ALA A 73 -6.32 -6.51 15.99
CA ALA A 73 -5.81 -5.20 15.58
C ALA A 73 -4.29 -5.19 15.46
N LYS A 74 -3.61 -5.69 16.51
CA LYS A 74 -2.15 -5.73 16.59
C LYS A 74 -1.56 -6.60 15.48
N GLY A 75 -2.20 -7.73 15.18
CA GLY A 75 -1.82 -8.60 14.06
C GLY A 75 -1.91 -7.91 12.70
N PHE A 76 -3.01 -7.20 12.44
CA PHE A 76 -3.18 -6.41 11.20
C PHE A 76 -2.10 -5.33 11.05
N PHE A 77 -1.79 -4.59 12.11
CA PHE A 77 -0.76 -3.55 12.06
C PHE A 77 0.63 -4.15 11.79
N LEU A 78 0.96 -5.28 12.43
CA LEU A 78 2.23 -5.97 12.18
C LEU A 78 2.36 -6.40 10.72
N LEU A 79 1.32 -7.04 10.17
CA LEU A 79 1.29 -7.47 8.77
C LEU A 79 1.41 -6.29 7.80
N SER A 80 0.72 -5.18 8.09
CA SER A 80 0.74 -3.99 7.26
C SER A 80 2.11 -3.31 7.26
N ILE A 81 2.78 -3.23 8.43
CA ILE A 81 4.15 -2.70 8.52
C ILE A 81 5.12 -3.58 7.72
N VAL A 82 5.04 -4.91 7.89
CA VAL A 82 5.88 -5.86 7.15
C VAL A 82 5.66 -5.71 5.64
N SER A 83 4.40 -5.60 5.21
CA SER A 83 4.04 -5.37 3.80
C SER A 83 4.64 -4.08 3.26
N ILE A 84 4.56 -2.98 4.01
CA ILE A 84 5.15 -1.69 3.64
C ILE A 84 6.67 -1.80 3.53
N CYS A 85 7.34 -2.43 4.49
CA CYS A 85 8.80 -2.61 4.46
C CYS A 85 9.25 -3.41 3.22
N ILE A 86 8.56 -4.51 2.89
CA ILE A 86 8.88 -5.31 1.70
C ILE A 86 8.62 -4.50 0.41
N THR A 87 7.53 -3.73 0.37
CA THR A 87 7.17 -2.88 -0.77
C THR A 87 8.22 -1.79 -0.99
N LEU A 88 8.73 -1.18 0.08
CA LEU A 88 9.83 -0.20 0.03
C LEU A 88 11.15 -0.83 -0.40
N ALA A 89 11.47 -2.03 0.10
CA ALA A 89 12.65 -2.78 -0.33
C ALA A 89 12.58 -3.09 -1.84
N ALA A 90 11.41 -3.48 -2.35
CA ALA A 90 11.20 -3.72 -3.78
C ALA A 90 11.43 -2.46 -4.64
N MET A 91 11.13 -1.26 -4.12
CA MET A 91 11.44 0.00 -4.80
C MET A 91 12.93 0.36 -4.81
N LEU A 92 13.65 0.03 -3.74
CA LEU A 92 15.06 0.41 -3.59
C LEU A 92 16.03 -0.49 -4.37
N ILE A 93 15.65 -1.73 -4.62
CA ILE A 93 16.53 -2.70 -5.30
C ILE A 93 16.86 -2.26 -6.73
N LYS A 94 18.17 -2.23 -7.00
CA LYS A 94 18.81 -2.07 -8.32
C LYS A 94 18.20 -0.96 -9.17
N ARG A 95 18.41 0.28 -8.74
CA ARG A 95 17.95 1.51 -9.45
C ARG A 95 18.69 1.78 -10.76
N VAL A 96 19.85 1.16 -10.96
CA VAL A 96 20.71 1.35 -12.13
C VAL A 96 20.16 0.56 -13.31
N LYS A 97 19.96 1.24 -14.44
CA LYS A 97 19.49 0.66 -15.70
C LYS A 97 20.68 0.48 -16.63
N SER A 98 20.75 -0.65 -17.30
CA SER A 98 21.78 -0.92 -18.31
C SER A 98 21.21 -0.56 -19.70
N TYR A 99 21.87 0.33 -20.44
CA TYR A 99 21.32 0.88 -21.70
C TYR A 99 21.89 0.23 -22.97
N GLY A 100 22.81 -0.73 -22.86
CA GLY A 100 23.33 -1.49 -23.99
C GLY A 100 24.13 -0.65 -24.99
N VAL A 101 24.85 0.35 -24.50
CA VAL A 101 25.71 1.22 -25.30
C VAL A 101 27.16 0.92 -24.99
N ILE A 102 27.98 0.81 -26.04
CA ILE A 102 29.44 0.75 -25.92
C ILE A 102 29.91 2.21 -25.92
N ASP A 103 30.04 2.81 -24.73
CA ASP A 103 30.41 4.23 -24.57
C ASP A 103 31.94 4.47 -24.59
N ASP A 104 32.72 3.52 -25.09
CA ASP A 104 34.19 3.61 -25.10
C ASP A 104 34.72 4.11 -26.45
N ILE A 105 35.15 5.37 -26.49
CA ILE A 105 35.78 6.01 -27.66
C ILE A 105 37.09 5.26 -28.03
N GLU A 106 37.76 4.68 -27.04
CA GLU A 106 38.97 3.88 -27.23
C GLU A 106 38.64 2.54 -27.92
N TYR A 107 37.42 2.03 -27.76
CA TYR A 107 36.94 0.86 -28.49
C TYR A 107 36.75 1.19 -29.98
N ALA A 108 36.10 2.32 -30.28
CA ALA A 108 35.85 2.78 -31.64
C ALA A 108 37.16 3.07 -32.40
N SER A 109 38.19 3.60 -31.72
CA SER A 109 39.49 3.88 -32.35
C SER A 109 40.36 2.64 -32.58
N LYS A 110 40.06 1.51 -31.93
CA LYS A 110 40.75 0.22 -32.09
C LYS A 110 40.14 -0.70 -33.15
N LEU A 111 39.03 -0.29 -33.78
CA LEU A 111 38.47 -1.03 -34.90
C LEU A 111 39.41 -0.92 -36.11
N HIS A 112 40.08 -2.02 -36.43
CA HIS A 112 40.95 -2.11 -37.61
C HIS A 112 40.12 -1.97 -38.88
N ASP A 113 40.59 -1.19 -39.86
CA ASP A 113 39.94 -1.07 -41.18
C ASP A 113 40.11 -2.38 -41.97
N ASN A 114 39.07 -3.20 -42.01
CA ASN A 114 38.98 -4.41 -42.82
C ASN A 114 37.54 -4.60 -43.32
N GLU A 115 37.32 -5.57 -44.22
CA GLU A 115 35.99 -5.86 -44.78
C GLU A 115 34.96 -6.28 -43.72
N TRP A 116 35.39 -6.62 -42.51
CA TRP A 116 34.56 -7.14 -41.41
C TRP A 116 34.38 -6.15 -40.26
N THR A 117 34.86 -4.92 -40.38
CA THR A 117 34.84 -3.92 -39.31
C THR A 117 33.41 -3.61 -38.87
N VAL A 118 32.50 -3.46 -39.84
CA VAL A 118 31.07 -3.19 -39.61
C VAL A 118 30.41 -4.41 -38.97
N SER A 119 30.62 -5.59 -39.54
CA SER A 119 30.17 -6.88 -38.97
C SER A 119 30.60 -7.07 -37.51
N LYS A 120 31.86 -6.76 -37.18
CA LYS A 120 32.40 -6.87 -35.82
C LYS A 120 31.73 -5.86 -34.89
N GLY A 121 31.66 -4.60 -35.29
CA GLY A 121 30.96 -3.57 -34.52
C GLY A 121 29.50 -3.92 -34.24
N LEU A 122 28.78 -4.46 -35.22
CA LEU A 122 27.41 -4.96 -35.04
C LEU A 122 27.34 -6.12 -34.04
N ALA A 123 28.28 -7.07 -34.10
CA ALA A 123 28.33 -8.19 -33.17
C ALA A 123 28.59 -7.72 -31.74
N ASP A 124 29.47 -6.74 -31.55
CA ASP A 124 29.77 -6.18 -30.24
C ASP A 124 28.58 -5.39 -29.69
N MET A 125 27.95 -4.55 -30.50
CA MET A 125 26.73 -3.83 -30.13
C MET A 125 25.59 -4.79 -29.77
N LEU A 126 25.46 -5.90 -30.50
CA LEU A 126 24.50 -6.96 -30.19
C LEU A 126 24.81 -7.62 -28.85
N SER A 127 26.08 -7.91 -28.56
CA SER A 127 26.53 -8.45 -27.27
C SER A 127 26.26 -7.48 -26.11
N ALA A 128 26.57 -6.19 -26.29
CA ALA A 128 26.29 -5.16 -25.31
C ALA A 128 24.78 -5.03 -25.03
N ALA A 129 23.95 -5.01 -26.09
CA ALA A 129 22.50 -5.00 -25.95
C ALA A 129 21.98 -6.27 -25.23
N HIS A 130 22.52 -7.44 -25.56
CA HIS A 130 22.16 -8.70 -24.91
C HIS A 130 22.47 -8.70 -23.41
N ASN A 131 23.68 -8.28 -23.03
CA ASN A 131 24.10 -8.17 -21.63
C ASN A 131 23.19 -7.20 -20.87
N SER A 132 22.87 -6.05 -21.46
CA SER A 132 21.93 -5.10 -20.84
C SER A 132 20.52 -5.66 -20.70
N ILE A 133 20.03 -6.46 -21.65
CA ILE A 133 18.75 -7.16 -21.50
C ILE A 133 18.82 -8.12 -20.31
N MET A 134 19.89 -8.90 -20.18
CA MET A 134 20.06 -9.84 -19.06
C MET A 134 20.10 -9.13 -17.71
N ASP A 135 20.88 -8.05 -17.60
CA ASP A 135 20.96 -7.24 -16.38
C ASP A 135 19.60 -6.68 -15.99
N ASN A 136 18.92 -6.03 -16.94
CA ASN A 136 17.60 -5.44 -16.70
C ASN A 136 16.55 -6.50 -16.37
N ARG A 137 16.63 -7.68 -16.99
CA ARG A 137 15.73 -8.80 -16.71
C ARG A 137 15.92 -9.35 -15.30
N ASP A 138 17.15 -9.49 -14.83
CA ASP A 138 17.41 -9.92 -13.45
C ASP A 138 16.81 -8.93 -12.44
N VAL A 139 16.96 -7.61 -12.67
CA VAL A 139 16.30 -6.57 -11.87
C VAL A 139 14.78 -6.76 -11.84
N ILE A 140 14.18 -6.95 -13.00
CA ILE A 140 12.72 -7.12 -13.16
C ILE A 140 12.23 -8.37 -12.44
N VAL A 141 12.97 -9.49 -12.54
CA VAL A 141 12.61 -10.76 -11.90
C VAL A 141 12.73 -10.66 -10.37
N GLN A 142 13.79 -10.05 -9.86
CA GLN A 142 13.99 -9.86 -8.42
C GLN A 142 12.88 -8.97 -7.83
N ARG A 143 12.55 -7.87 -8.49
CA ARG A 143 11.42 -7.01 -8.09
C ARG A 143 10.09 -7.75 -8.14
N ALA A 144 9.83 -8.52 -9.19
CA ALA A 144 8.60 -9.30 -9.32
C ALA A 144 8.41 -10.32 -8.17
N LYS A 145 9.49 -10.98 -7.74
CA LYS A 145 9.44 -11.91 -6.59
C LYS A 145 9.02 -11.21 -5.30
N LEU A 146 9.61 -10.05 -5.01
CA LEU A 146 9.24 -9.26 -3.82
C LEU A 146 7.83 -8.70 -3.91
N MET A 147 7.42 -8.22 -5.10
CA MET A 147 6.05 -7.81 -5.35
C MET A 147 5.04 -8.93 -5.10
N HIS A 148 5.35 -10.14 -5.55
CA HIS A 148 4.48 -11.29 -5.34
C HIS A 148 4.30 -11.57 -3.83
N ILE A 149 5.39 -11.55 -3.07
CA ILE A 149 5.34 -11.73 -1.60
C ILE A 149 4.53 -10.60 -0.95
N ALA A 150 4.79 -9.34 -1.30
CA ALA A 150 4.06 -8.19 -0.77
C ALA A 150 2.56 -8.25 -1.09
N THR A 151 2.20 -8.74 -2.28
CA THR A 151 0.80 -8.91 -2.70
C THR A 151 0.09 -9.94 -1.82
N TRP A 152 0.71 -11.09 -1.56
CA TRP A 152 0.15 -12.11 -0.67
C TRP A 152 -0.04 -11.61 0.75
N ILE A 153 0.94 -10.88 1.29
CA ILE A 153 0.83 -10.30 2.64
C ILE A 153 -0.28 -9.24 2.68
N THR A 154 -0.40 -8.41 1.65
CA THR A 154 -1.47 -7.41 1.54
C THR A 154 -2.85 -8.07 1.45
N LEU A 155 -2.99 -9.15 0.67
CA LEU A 155 -4.24 -9.92 0.59
C LEU A 155 -4.61 -10.55 1.94
N PHE A 156 -3.63 -11.10 2.65
CA PHE A 156 -3.87 -11.65 3.99
C PHE A 156 -4.27 -10.56 4.99
N SER A 157 -3.67 -9.36 4.89
CA SER A 157 -4.06 -8.19 5.68
C SER A 157 -5.50 -7.74 5.40
N ILE A 158 -5.92 -7.75 4.13
CA ILE A 158 -7.31 -7.48 3.73
C ILE A 158 -8.26 -8.51 4.31
N LEU A 159 -7.93 -9.80 4.21
CA LEU A 159 -8.73 -10.87 4.81
C LEU A 159 -8.89 -10.67 6.32
N PHE A 160 -7.81 -10.34 7.02
CA PHE A 160 -7.83 -10.05 8.46
C PHE A 160 -8.77 -8.88 8.79
N LEU A 161 -8.76 -7.83 7.97
CA LEU A 161 -9.67 -6.70 8.14
C LEU A 161 -11.13 -7.14 7.94
N CYS A 162 -11.44 -7.88 6.89
CA CYS A 162 -12.79 -8.39 6.65
C CYS A 162 -13.30 -9.25 7.81
N LEU A 163 -12.47 -10.18 8.32
CA LEU A 163 -12.81 -10.99 9.49
C LEU A 163 -13.06 -10.13 10.73
N SER A 164 -12.25 -9.09 10.95
CA SER A 164 -12.43 -8.19 12.09
C SER A 164 -13.76 -7.42 12.05
N VAL A 165 -14.27 -7.12 10.85
CA VAL A 165 -15.58 -6.50 10.65
C VAL A 165 -16.71 -7.51 10.83
N TRP A 166 -16.54 -8.74 10.33
CA TRP A 166 -17.55 -9.79 10.43
C TRP A 166 -17.75 -10.30 11.86
N PHE A 167 -16.68 -10.48 12.61
CA PHE A 167 -16.71 -10.89 14.01
C PHE A 167 -16.91 -9.72 14.98
N ARG A 168 -17.38 -8.55 14.52
CA ARG A 168 -17.78 -7.48 15.43
C ARG A 168 -18.82 -8.05 16.40
N PRO A 169 -18.54 -8.09 17.71
CA PRO A 169 -19.56 -8.48 18.66
C PRO A 169 -20.73 -7.51 18.49
N ILE A 170 -21.93 -8.04 18.26
CA ILE A 170 -23.19 -7.31 18.35
C ILE A 170 -23.34 -6.90 19.83
N GLN A 171 -22.61 -5.87 20.24
CA GLN A 171 -22.57 -5.41 21.63
C GLN A 171 -23.37 -4.12 21.83
N ASN A 172 -24.17 -3.74 20.82
CA ASN A 172 -25.00 -2.53 20.85
C ASN A 172 -26.48 -2.81 21.19
N GLU A 173 -26.91 -4.06 21.39
CA GLU A 173 -28.30 -4.35 21.80
C GLU A 173 -28.51 -4.36 23.33
N ASP A 174 -27.46 -4.55 24.14
CA ASP A 174 -27.61 -4.69 25.59
C ASP A 174 -27.71 -3.37 26.37
N ILE A 175 -27.48 -2.21 25.72
CA ILE A 175 -27.52 -0.90 26.40
C ILE A 175 -28.94 -0.29 26.42
N GLN A 176 -29.85 -0.74 25.55
CA GLN A 176 -31.23 -0.19 25.55
C GLN A 176 -32.19 -0.88 26.52
N MET A 177 -31.84 -2.03 27.09
CA MET A 177 -32.75 -2.78 27.99
C MET A 177 -32.53 -2.54 29.49
N ALA A 178 -31.56 -1.69 29.86
CA ALA A 178 -31.27 -1.38 31.27
C ALA A 178 -32.07 -0.18 31.82
N ASP A 179 -32.58 0.72 30.98
CA ASP A 179 -33.26 1.95 31.44
C ASP A 179 -34.77 1.81 31.69
N GLU A 180 -35.40 0.69 31.33
CA GLU A 180 -36.87 0.53 31.43
C GLU A 180 -37.36 -0.28 32.65
N LYS A 181 -36.56 -0.42 33.72
CA LYS A 181 -37.02 -1.17 34.91
C LYS A 181 -36.55 -0.63 36.26
N THR A 182 -36.72 0.66 36.57
CA THR A 182 -36.80 1.06 38.00
C THR A 182 -37.54 2.38 38.25
N GLN A 183 -38.88 2.41 38.18
CA GLN A 183 -39.64 3.32 39.06
C GLN A 183 -41.11 2.92 39.26
N LYS A 184 -41.40 2.28 40.39
CA LYS A 184 -42.71 2.28 41.06
C LYS A 184 -42.49 2.33 42.57
N PRO A 185 -42.83 3.42 43.28
CA PRO A 185 -42.93 3.38 44.72
C PRO A 185 -44.35 2.92 45.12
N ILE A 186 -44.42 1.84 45.91
CA ILE A 186 -45.64 1.40 46.61
C ILE A 186 -45.56 1.98 48.05
N PRO A 187 -46.67 2.51 48.61
CA PRO A 187 -46.69 3.33 49.82
C PRO A 187 -46.53 2.52 51.12
N SER A 188 -45.85 3.09 52.11
CA SER A 188 -45.77 2.56 53.47
C SER A 188 -47.04 2.84 54.28
N PRO A 189 -47.57 1.87 55.06
CA PRO A 189 -48.74 2.06 55.91
C PRO A 189 -48.39 2.66 57.28
N ILE A 190 -49.28 3.53 57.77
CA ILE A 190 -49.34 4.10 59.14
C ILE A 190 -50.16 3.08 59.99
N THR A 191 -49.86 2.71 61.24
CA THR A 191 -50.24 3.36 62.54
C THR A 191 -50.17 2.28 63.68
N PRO A 192 -50.46 2.53 64.98
CA PRO A 192 -49.75 3.27 66.07
C PRO A 192 -49.42 2.38 67.31
N GLU A 193 -48.67 2.89 68.32
CA GLU A 193 -49.01 2.69 69.75
C GLU A 193 -48.28 3.66 70.72
N VAL A 194 -49.12 4.44 71.42
CA VAL A 194 -49.12 4.81 72.84
C VAL A 194 -47.88 5.45 73.50
N GLY A 195 -47.99 6.76 73.74
CA GLY A 195 -47.29 7.49 74.81
C GLY A 195 -48.16 8.63 75.36
N LYS A 196 -48.81 8.40 76.51
CA LYS A 196 -49.34 9.44 77.44
C LYS A 196 -48.12 10.09 78.13
N LEU A 197 -48.05 11.34 78.61
CA LEU A 197 -49.02 12.35 79.05
C LEU A 197 -48.27 13.71 79.17
N HIS A 198 -48.93 14.82 78.82
CA HIS A 198 -48.81 16.22 79.32
C HIS A 198 -47.47 16.82 79.80
N GLU A 199 -47.08 17.97 79.22
CA GLU A 199 -47.02 19.25 79.97
C GLU A 199 -47.10 20.49 79.05
N ASN A 200 -47.65 21.58 79.59
CA ASN A 200 -48.15 22.83 79.00
C ASN A 200 -47.08 23.67 78.25
N SER A 201 -47.30 24.71 77.44
CA SER A 201 -48.31 25.79 77.48
C SER A 201 -48.22 26.67 76.21
N VAL A 202 -49.37 27.04 75.64
CA VAL A 202 -49.78 28.39 75.16
C VAL A 202 -48.74 29.32 74.48
N LYS A 203 -48.86 29.49 73.15
CA LYS A 203 -49.10 30.80 72.47
C LYS A 203 -49.25 30.65 70.94
N ARG A 204 -50.33 31.18 70.38
CA ARG A 204 -50.57 31.60 68.98
C ARG A 204 -51.34 32.93 69.04
N PRO A 205 -51.53 33.71 67.96
CA PRO A 205 -51.29 33.41 66.54
C PRO A 205 -50.50 34.50 65.76
N GLN A 206 -49.85 34.08 64.66
CA GLN A 206 -50.03 34.55 63.27
C GLN A 206 -50.08 36.07 63.02
N GLU A 207 -49.17 36.54 62.17
CA GLU A 207 -49.58 37.41 61.07
C GLU A 207 -48.61 37.27 59.88
N ALA A 208 -49.17 36.98 58.71
CA ALA A 208 -48.60 37.29 57.40
C ALA A 208 -49.61 38.21 56.71
N PRO A 209 -49.18 39.19 55.91
CA PRO A 209 -49.34 39.00 54.46
C PRO A 209 -48.25 39.65 53.57
N LYS A 210 -48.04 39.07 52.38
CA LYS A 210 -47.41 39.70 51.19
C LYS A 210 -48.37 40.73 50.55
N PRO A 211 -47.87 41.74 49.82
CA PRO A 211 -47.83 41.70 48.33
C PRO A 211 -46.52 42.32 47.72
N LYS A 212 -45.87 41.75 46.68
CA LYS A 212 -45.94 42.01 45.20
C LYS A 212 -45.90 43.51 44.79
N PRO A 213 -45.43 43.92 43.58
CA PRO A 213 -44.69 43.23 42.50
C PRO A 213 -43.58 44.09 41.79
N SER A 214 -42.92 43.49 40.78
CA SER A 214 -42.38 44.10 39.54
C SER A 214 -41.34 45.22 39.57
N GLU A 215 -40.19 45.00 38.92
CA GLU A 215 -39.87 45.74 37.69
C GLU A 215 -38.82 45.03 36.81
N GLN A 216 -39.19 44.85 35.54
CA GLN A 216 -38.28 44.64 34.42
C GLN A 216 -37.49 45.93 34.18
N LYS A 217 -36.21 45.84 33.78
CA LYS A 217 -35.69 46.60 32.63
C LYS A 217 -34.25 46.22 32.29
N LYS A 218 -34.12 45.81 31.02
CA LYS A 218 -33.01 45.98 30.07
C LYS A 218 -31.62 45.47 30.46
#